data_AF-A0A941RWP9-F1
#
_entry.id   AF-A0A941RWP9-F1
#
_cell.length_a   1.000
_cell.length_b   1.000
_cell.length_c   1.000
_cell.angle_alpha   90.00
_cell.angle_beta   90.00
_cell.angle_gamma   90.00
#
_symmetry.space_group_name_H-M   'P 1'
#
loop_
_entity.id
_entity.type
_entity.pdbx_description
1 polymer ?
#
loop_
_entity_poly.entity_id
_entity_poly.type
_entity_poly.pdbx_seq_one_letter_code
_entity_poly.pdbx_strand_id
1 'polypeptide(L)'
;MRLTLRTLLAYLDDVLEPAHAREIGEKLAESSLASDLVSRIRDVMRRRRLTAPMLSGPGVGIDPNTVGEYLDNTLPPDGVADVEKICLESDVHLAEVAACHQILTLAQSEPVDVSAETRERMYALGPAAAKVTIPEPAASPASLDARPGVASGAVPVHF
;
A
#
# COMPACT_ATOMS: atom_id res chain seq x y z
N MET A 1 -5.57 23.13 -10.02
CA MET A 1 -5.51 21.83 -9.32
C MET A 1 -5.38 20.71 -10.36
N ARG A 2 -4.51 19.71 -10.16
CA ARG A 2 -4.33 18.59 -11.11
C ARG A 2 -5.26 17.43 -10.72
N LEU A 3 -6.08 16.95 -11.65
CA LEU A 3 -6.78 15.67 -11.48
C LEU A 3 -5.80 14.54 -11.75
N THR A 4 -5.29 13.94 -10.69
CA THR A 4 -4.44 12.74 -10.76
C THR A 4 -5.24 11.51 -10.35
N LEU A 5 -4.75 10.32 -10.69
CA LEU A 5 -5.38 9.05 -10.27
C LEU A 5 -5.55 9.01 -8.75
N ARG A 6 -4.51 9.39 -8.00
CA ARG A 6 -4.56 9.46 -6.53
C ARG A 6 -5.68 10.36 -6.00
N THR A 7 -5.86 11.51 -6.63
CA THR A 7 -6.91 12.47 -6.22
C THR A 7 -8.31 11.88 -6.44
N LEU A 8 -8.49 11.11 -7.52
CA LEU A 8 -9.74 10.41 -7.80
C LEU A 8 -9.98 9.26 -6.81
N LEU A 9 -8.94 8.53 -6.41
CA LEU A 9 -9.05 7.49 -5.38
C LEU A 9 -9.44 8.11 -4.02
N ALA A 10 -8.80 9.21 -3.63
CA ALA A 10 -9.14 9.94 -2.42
C ALA A 10 -10.60 10.45 -2.41
N TYR A 11 -11.09 10.90 -3.57
CA TYR A 11 -12.51 11.27 -3.73
C TYR A 11 -13.45 10.07 -3.64
N LEU A 12 -13.07 8.92 -4.20
CA LEU A 12 -13.88 7.71 -4.18
C LEU A 12 -14.01 7.08 -2.79
N ASP A 13 -12.97 7.19 -1.97
CA ASP A 13 -12.92 6.64 -0.61
C ASP A 13 -13.32 7.65 0.48
N ASP A 14 -13.84 8.82 0.09
CA ASP A 14 -14.37 9.87 0.99
C ASP A 14 -13.37 10.37 2.05
N VAL A 15 -12.09 10.46 1.68
CA VAL A 15 -11.00 10.94 2.57
C VAL A 15 -10.64 12.41 2.36
N LEU A 16 -11.30 13.08 1.41
CA LEU A 16 -11.05 14.50 1.12
C LEU A 16 -11.87 15.41 2.05
N GLU A 17 -11.34 16.60 2.32
CA GLU A 17 -12.11 17.63 3.00
C GLU A 17 -13.35 18.05 2.17
N PRO A 18 -14.47 18.43 2.82
CA PRO A 18 -15.74 18.70 2.12
C PRO A 18 -15.64 19.78 1.02
N ALA A 19 -14.82 20.81 1.21
CA ALA A 19 -14.59 21.84 0.19
C ALA A 19 -13.88 21.26 -1.03
N HIS A 20 -12.86 20.45 -0.79
CA HIS A 20 -12.05 19.82 -1.83
C HIS A 20 -12.84 18.78 -2.62
N ALA A 21 -13.66 17.97 -1.94
CA ALA A 21 -14.54 16.99 -2.57
C ALA A 21 -15.54 17.65 -3.54
N ARG A 22 -16.09 18.82 -3.17
CA ARG A 22 -17.00 19.58 -4.05
C ARG A 22 -16.29 20.07 -5.31
N GLU A 23 -15.11 20.66 -5.17
CA GLU A 23 -14.32 21.11 -6.33
C GLU A 23 -13.96 19.96 -7.27
N ILE A 24 -13.69 18.77 -6.73
CA ILE A 24 -13.45 17.57 -7.54
C ILE A 24 -14.72 17.12 -8.23
N GLY A 25 -15.86 17.11 -7.54
CA GLY A 25 -17.15 16.80 -8.13
C GLY A 25 -17.51 17.71 -9.31
N GLU A 26 -17.27 19.01 -9.20
CA GLU A 26 -17.47 19.99 -10.28
C GLU A 26 -16.57 19.68 -11.49
N LYS A 27 -15.27 19.48 -11.26
CA LYS A 27 -14.33 19.12 -12.34
C LYS A 27 -14.63 17.77 -12.99
N LEU A 28 -15.19 16.83 -12.23
CA LEU A 28 -15.62 15.53 -12.75
C LEU A 28 -16.81 15.68 -13.70
N ALA A 29 -17.74 16.60 -13.39
CA ALA A 29 -18.87 16.92 -14.27
C ALA A 29 -18.42 17.64 -15.55
N GLU A 30 -17.35 18.44 -15.49
CA GLU A 30 -16.79 19.14 -16.65
C GLU A 30 -15.91 18.23 -17.53
N SER A 31 -15.29 17.19 -16.96
CA SER A 31 -14.34 16.31 -17.64
C SER A 31 -14.90 14.91 -17.87
N SER A 32 -15.28 14.61 -19.12
CA SER A 32 -15.74 13.27 -19.51
C SER A 32 -14.69 12.19 -19.23
N LEU A 33 -13.41 12.47 -19.50
CA LEU A 33 -12.31 11.53 -19.28
C LEU A 33 -12.19 11.14 -17.80
N ALA A 34 -12.32 12.10 -16.89
CA ALA A 34 -12.24 11.83 -15.47
C ALA A 34 -13.48 11.05 -14.98
N SER A 35 -14.67 11.38 -15.48
CA SER A 35 -15.90 10.63 -15.22
C SER A 35 -15.79 9.17 -15.69
N ASP A 36 -15.26 8.94 -16.89
CA ASP A 36 -15.05 7.61 -17.45
C ASP A 36 -14.04 6.80 -16.63
N LEU A 37 -12.94 7.44 -16.18
CA LEU A 37 -11.96 6.81 -15.31
C LEU A 37 -12.58 6.42 -13.96
N VAL A 38 -13.38 7.28 -13.35
CA VAL A 38 -14.11 6.97 -12.11
C VAL A 38 -15.07 5.80 -12.30
N SER A 39 -15.81 5.75 -13.41
CA SER A 39 -16.67 4.62 -13.74
C SER A 39 -15.85 3.34 -13.89
N ARG A 40 -14.73 3.41 -14.62
CA ARG A 40 -13.82 2.28 -14.83
C ARG A 40 -13.25 1.77 -13.51
N ILE A 41 -12.80 2.64 -12.61
CA ILE A 41 -12.30 2.27 -11.28
C ILE A 41 -13.39 1.50 -10.51
N ARG A 42 -14.61 2.03 -10.46
CA ARG A 42 -15.74 1.35 -9.80
C ARG A 42 -16.07 0.00 -10.43
N ASP A 43 -15.96 -0.11 -11.75
CA ASP A 43 -16.22 -1.36 -12.45
C ASP A 43 -15.16 -2.41 -12.16
N VAL A 44 -13.87 -2.06 -12.23
CA VAL A 44 -12.80 -3.01 -11.91
C VAL A 44 -12.86 -3.44 -10.45
N MET A 45 -13.12 -2.53 -9.51
CA MET A 45 -13.26 -2.86 -8.08
C MET A 45 -14.39 -3.85 -7.77
N ARG A 46 -15.42 -3.93 -8.63
CA ARG A 46 -16.55 -4.88 -8.46
C ARG A 46 -16.37 -6.21 -9.19
N ARG A 47 -15.38 -6.34 -10.09
CA ARG A 47 -15.20 -7.55 -10.90
C ARG A 47 -14.58 -8.68 -10.07
N ARG A 48 -15.39 -9.67 -9.70
CA ARG A 48 -14.98 -10.89 -8.95
C ARG A 48 -13.87 -11.74 -9.58
N ARG A 49 -13.61 -11.61 -10.88
CA ARG A 49 -12.64 -12.46 -11.63
C ARG A 49 -11.37 -11.70 -12.04
N LEU A 50 -11.10 -10.54 -11.45
CA LEU A 50 -9.78 -9.93 -11.59
C LEU A 50 -8.78 -10.74 -10.78
N THR A 51 -7.82 -11.32 -11.48
CA THR A 51 -6.69 -12.01 -10.87
C THR A 51 -5.71 -10.99 -10.31
N ALA A 52 -4.99 -11.35 -9.24
CA ALA A 52 -3.92 -10.51 -8.70
C ALA A 52 -2.75 -10.38 -9.69
N PRO A 53 -2.02 -9.24 -9.69
CA PRO A 53 -0.78 -9.10 -10.45
C PRO A 53 0.23 -10.18 -10.07
N MET A 54 1.06 -10.60 -11.03
CA MET A 54 2.15 -11.55 -10.74
C MET A 54 3.29 -10.82 -10.02
N LEU A 55 3.77 -11.41 -8.92
CA LEU A 55 4.87 -10.85 -8.11
C LEU A 55 6.27 -11.18 -8.64
N SER A 56 6.38 -12.12 -9.59
CA SER A 56 7.65 -12.56 -10.17
C SER A 56 7.45 -13.19 -11.55
N GLY A 57 8.45 -13.08 -12.43
CA GLY A 57 8.46 -13.68 -13.77
C GLY A 57 8.21 -12.72 -14.94
N PRO A 58 8.04 -13.24 -16.17
CA PRO A 58 7.70 -12.41 -17.33
C PRO A 58 6.30 -11.79 -17.16
N GLY A 59 6.21 -10.47 -17.28
CA GLY A 59 4.96 -9.74 -16.99
C GLY A 59 4.81 -9.32 -15.52
N VAL A 60 5.91 -9.29 -14.75
CA VAL A 60 5.97 -8.59 -13.47
C VAL A 60 5.41 -7.18 -13.64
N GLY A 61 4.43 -6.88 -12.80
CA GLY A 61 3.78 -5.59 -12.75
C GLY A 61 4.66 -4.52 -12.12
N ILE A 62 4.00 -3.50 -11.56
CA ILE A 62 4.66 -2.47 -10.77
C ILE A 62 5.27 -3.11 -9.52
N ASP A 63 6.49 -2.72 -9.15
CA ASP A 63 7.08 -3.15 -7.88
C ASP A 63 6.17 -2.72 -6.70
N PRO A 64 5.84 -3.63 -5.77
CA PRO A 64 4.96 -3.32 -4.66
C PRO A 64 5.45 -2.18 -3.76
N ASN A 65 6.77 -2.01 -3.58
CA ASN A 65 7.29 -0.90 -2.76
C ASN A 65 7.06 0.43 -3.47
N THR A 66 7.23 0.48 -4.79
CA THR A 66 6.90 1.67 -5.61
C THR A 66 5.42 2.03 -5.51
N VAL A 67 4.52 1.04 -5.49
CA VAL A 67 3.09 1.28 -5.25
C VAL A 67 2.86 1.85 -3.85
N GLY A 68 3.53 1.32 -2.82
CA GLY A 68 3.49 1.86 -1.46
C GLY A 68 3.93 3.33 -1.41
N GLU A 69 5.08 3.64 -2.01
CA GLU A 69 5.59 5.01 -2.09
C GLU A 69 4.63 5.96 -2.84
N TYR A 70 3.94 5.46 -3.87
CA TYR A 70 2.92 6.21 -4.60
C TYR A 70 1.70 6.55 -3.73
N LEU A 71 1.24 5.58 -2.92
CA LEU A 71 0.08 5.74 -2.04
C LEU A 71 0.41 6.63 -0.84
N ASP A 72 1.63 6.54 -0.30
CA ASP A 72 2.11 7.34 0.84
C ASP A 72 2.59 8.75 0.45
N ASN A 73 2.52 9.12 -0.84
CA ASN A 73 3.01 10.39 -1.38
C ASN A 73 4.53 10.64 -1.19
N THR A 74 5.33 9.58 -1.06
CA THR A 74 6.79 9.68 -0.93
C THR A 74 7.52 9.49 -2.26
N LEU A 75 6.83 8.97 -3.29
CA LEU A 75 7.39 8.77 -4.62
C LEU A 75 7.66 10.10 -5.36
N PRO A 76 8.82 10.27 -6.02
CA PRO A 76 9.14 11.48 -6.78
C PRO A 76 8.20 11.66 -7.99
N PRO A 77 8.04 12.90 -8.50
CA PRO A 77 7.08 13.22 -9.56
C PRO A 77 7.23 12.39 -10.84
N ASP A 78 8.46 12.03 -11.22
CA ASP A 78 8.71 11.21 -12.41
C ASP A 78 8.15 9.80 -12.23
N GLY A 79 8.38 9.18 -11.06
CA GLY A 79 7.85 7.85 -10.74
C GLY A 79 6.32 7.84 -10.59
N VAL A 80 5.72 8.95 -10.12
CA VAL A 80 4.26 9.11 -10.05
C VAL A 80 3.63 8.99 -11.43
N ALA A 81 4.21 9.63 -12.44
CA ALA A 81 3.67 9.58 -13.80
C ALA A 81 3.74 8.16 -14.40
N ASP A 82 4.80 7.42 -14.12
CA ASP A 82 4.97 6.04 -14.59
C ASP A 82 3.95 5.09 -13.95
N VAL A 83 3.74 5.18 -12.64
CA VAL A 83 2.72 4.38 -11.94
C VAL A 83 1.33 4.68 -12.48
N GLU A 84 0.98 5.96 -12.65
CA GLU A 84 -0.33 6.35 -13.18
C GLU A 84 -0.55 5.83 -14.59
N LYS A 85 0.48 5.92 -15.45
CA LYS A 85 0.41 5.39 -16.81
C LYS A 85 0.11 3.90 -16.82
N ILE A 86 0.83 3.09 -16.02
CA ILE A 86 0.62 1.64 -15.97
C ILE A 86 -0.79 1.31 -15.46
N CYS A 87 -1.27 2.02 -14.44
CA CYS A 87 -2.63 1.85 -13.93
C CYS A 87 -3.69 2.18 -15.00
N LEU A 88 -3.47 3.22 -15.80
CA LEU A 88 -4.40 3.58 -16.88
C LEU A 88 -4.37 2.56 -18.03
N GLU A 89 -3.25 1.88 -18.27
CA GLU A 89 -3.10 0.87 -19.33
C GLU A 89 -3.61 -0.52 -18.92
N SER A 90 -3.72 -0.81 -17.61
CA SER A 90 -4.04 -2.16 -17.11
C SER A 90 -5.10 -2.18 -16.00
N ASP A 91 -6.25 -2.79 -16.27
CA ASP A 91 -7.34 -2.96 -15.29
C ASP A 91 -6.91 -3.73 -14.04
N VAL A 92 -5.98 -4.68 -14.17
CA VAL A 92 -5.48 -5.47 -13.03
C VAL A 92 -4.67 -4.58 -12.07
N HIS A 93 -3.80 -3.71 -12.61
CA HIS A 93 -3.02 -2.78 -11.80
C HIS A 93 -3.89 -1.67 -11.22
N LEU A 94 -4.84 -1.15 -12.00
CA LEU A 94 -5.81 -0.16 -11.52
C LEU A 94 -6.62 -0.70 -10.34
N ALA A 95 -7.09 -1.94 -10.44
CA ALA A 95 -7.84 -2.59 -9.36
C ALA A 95 -6.97 -2.81 -8.13
N GLU A 96 -5.72 -3.27 -8.29
CA GLU A 96 -4.80 -3.47 -7.18
C GLU A 96 -4.55 -2.17 -6.42
N VAL A 97 -4.15 -1.10 -7.12
CA VAL A 97 -3.85 0.20 -6.49
C VAL A 97 -5.09 0.80 -5.82
N ALA A 98 -6.25 0.72 -6.48
CA ALA A 98 -7.52 1.19 -5.91
C ALA A 98 -7.92 0.39 -4.66
N ALA A 99 -7.74 -0.94 -4.67
CA ALA A 99 -8.03 -1.79 -3.53
C ALA A 99 -7.08 -1.53 -2.37
N CYS A 100 -5.77 -1.38 -2.63
CA CYS A 100 -4.80 -1.01 -1.61
C CYS A 100 -5.15 0.33 -0.97
N HIS A 101 -5.48 1.35 -1.77
CA HIS A 101 -5.89 2.65 -1.25
C HIS A 101 -7.13 2.56 -0.35
N GLN A 102 -8.15 1.80 -0.77
CA GLN A 102 -9.37 1.60 0.02
C GLN A 102 -9.07 0.86 1.34
N ILE A 103 -8.24 -0.19 1.31
CA ILE A 103 -7.85 -0.95 2.50
C ILE A 103 -7.09 -0.05 3.47
N LEU A 104 -6.13 0.75 2.99
CA LEU A 104 -5.36 1.68 3.82
C LEU A 104 -6.28 2.75 4.44
N THR A 105 -7.28 3.22 3.70
CA THR A 105 -8.28 4.15 4.21
C THR A 105 -9.09 3.52 5.34
N LEU A 106 -9.58 2.30 5.15
CA LEU A 106 -10.34 1.58 6.18
C LEU A 106 -9.48 1.27 7.42
N ALA A 107 -8.24 0.84 7.22
CA ALA A 107 -7.32 0.52 8.32
C ALA A 107 -6.96 1.75 9.16
N GLN A 108 -6.92 2.94 8.56
CA GLN A 108 -6.63 4.20 9.27
C GLN A 108 -7.86 4.82 9.93
N SER A 109 -9.06 4.31 9.66
CA SER A 109 -10.30 4.88 10.21
C SER A 109 -10.49 4.61 11.71
N GLU A 110 -9.83 3.58 12.25
CA GLU A 110 -9.91 3.23 13.66
C GLU A 110 -8.71 3.79 14.44
N PRO A 111 -8.93 4.55 15.53
CA PRO A 111 -7.83 5.02 16.36
C PRO A 111 -7.14 3.83 17.04
N VAL A 112 -5.82 3.74 16.87
CA VAL A 112 -5.02 2.71 17.54
C VAL A 112 -5.03 2.96 19.05
N ASP A 113 -5.46 1.97 19.83
CA ASP A 113 -5.36 2.02 21.28
C ASP A 113 -3.89 1.88 21.72
N VAL A 114 -3.37 2.92 22.36
CA VAL A 114 -2.01 2.93 22.89
C VAL A 114 -2.09 2.85 24.40
N SER A 115 -1.54 1.77 24.96
CA SER A 115 -1.51 1.57 26.41
C SER A 115 -0.87 2.76 27.14
N ALA A 116 -1.34 3.05 28.36
CA ALA A 116 -0.80 4.13 29.17
C ALA A 116 0.72 3.98 29.40
N GLU A 117 1.18 2.75 29.61
CA GLU A 117 2.61 2.44 29.80
C GLU A 117 3.43 2.77 28.54
N THR A 118 2.97 2.36 27.35
CA THR A 118 3.64 2.71 26.08
C THR A 118 3.71 4.22 25.90
N ARG A 119 2.61 4.92 26.19
CA ARG A 119 2.53 6.39 26.08
C ARG A 119 3.50 7.10 27.03
N GLU A 120 3.59 6.64 28.28
CA GLU A 120 4.55 7.17 29.26
C GLU A 120 6.00 6.94 28.82
N ARG A 121 6.32 5.74 28.32
CA ARG A 121 7.64 5.44 27.75
C ARG A 121 7.96 6.34 26.56
N MET A 122 7.00 6.60 25.67
CA MET A 122 7.18 7.50 24.53
C MET A 122 7.44 8.95 24.96
N TYR A 123 6.70 9.48 25.94
CA TYR A 123 6.96 10.82 26.47
C TYR A 123 8.32 10.93 27.15
N ALA A 124 8.77 9.84 27.80
CA ALA A 124 10.10 9.75 28.37
C ALA A 124 11.22 9.73 27.31
N LEU A 125 10.93 9.61 26.01
CA LEU A 125 11.92 9.73 24.91
C LEU A 125 12.05 11.16 24.36
N GLY A 126 11.29 12.13 24.88
CA GLY A 126 11.40 13.53 24.47
C GLY A 126 12.82 14.11 24.65
N PRO A 127 13.11 15.29 24.08
CA PRO A 127 14.48 15.84 23.99
C PRO A 127 15.24 15.97 25.34
N ALA A 128 14.54 15.98 26.48
CA ALA A 128 15.15 15.94 27.81
C ALA A 128 15.80 14.58 28.18
N ALA A 129 15.43 13.50 27.50
CA ALA A 129 15.95 12.15 27.68
C ALA A 129 16.96 11.73 26.62
N ALA A 130 17.42 12.65 25.75
CA ALA A 130 18.48 12.44 24.76
C ALA A 130 19.88 12.15 25.35
N LYS A 131 19.94 11.60 26.56
CA LYS A 131 21.12 10.94 27.16
C LYS A 131 20.92 9.44 27.31
N VAL A 132 19.95 8.83 26.64
CA VAL A 132 19.92 7.37 26.50
C VAL A 132 20.92 7.01 25.39
N THR A 133 22.10 6.57 25.82
CA THR A 133 23.08 5.91 24.95
C THR A 133 22.42 4.68 24.36
N ILE A 134 22.18 4.69 23.04
CA ILE A 134 21.78 3.48 22.31
C ILE A 134 22.95 2.50 22.46
N PRO A 135 22.80 1.34 23.12
CA PRO A 135 23.83 0.33 23.10
C PRO A 135 23.98 -0.12 21.66
N GLU A 136 25.19 0.00 21.12
CA GLU A 136 25.58 -0.62 19.86
C GLU A 136 25.10 -2.08 19.87
N PRO A 137 24.41 -2.56 18.82
CA PRO A 137 23.95 -3.93 18.79
C PRO A 137 25.20 -4.82 18.86
N ALA A 138 25.40 -5.45 20.01
CA ALA A 138 26.43 -6.46 20.19
C ALA A 138 26.22 -7.49 19.07
N ALA A 139 27.18 -7.55 18.15
CA ALA A 139 27.21 -8.54 17.10
C ALA A 139 27.09 -9.93 17.76
N SER A 140 25.90 -10.51 17.70
CA SER A 140 25.68 -11.88 18.12
C SER A 140 26.45 -12.75 17.13
N PRO A 141 27.38 -13.62 17.58
CA PRO A 141 28.07 -14.51 16.67
C PRO A 141 27.03 -15.46 16.09
N ALA A 142 26.99 -15.52 14.76
CA ALA A 142 26.22 -16.49 14.02
C ALA A 142 26.76 -17.90 14.33
N SER A 143 26.17 -18.56 15.32
CA SER A 143 26.30 -20.00 15.49
C SER A 143 25.26 -20.67 14.60
N LEU A 144 25.66 -20.96 13.36
CA LEU A 144 25.04 -21.98 12.51
C LEU A 144 25.28 -23.34 13.19
N ASP A 145 24.41 -23.67 14.14
CA ASP A 145 24.38 -25.02 14.70
C ASP A 145 23.55 -25.91 13.78
N ALA A 146 24.20 -26.97 13.33
CA ALA A 146 23.73 -27.90 12.32
C ALA A 146 22.44 -28.61 12.78
N ARG A 147 21.39 -28.53 11.96
CA ARG A 147 20.24 -29.44 12.10
C ARG A 147 20.70 -30.86 11.75
N PRO A 148 20.52 -31.88 12.63
CA PRO A 148 20.76 -33.25 12.24
C PRO A 148 19.68 -33.67 11.24
N GLY A 149 20.12 -34.31 10.16
CA GLY A 149 19.27 -34.74 9.04
C GLY A 149 18.15 -35.66 9.50
N VAL A 150 16.92 -35.28 9.16
CA VAL A 150 15.76 -36.17 9.26
C VAL A 150 15.87 -37.18 8.11
N ALA A 151 16.01 -38.45 8.49
CA ALA A 151 16.16 -39.57 7.59
C ALA A 151 14.98 -39.67 6.60
N SER A 152 15.34 -39.86 5.34
CA SER A 152 14.45 -40.29 4.25
C SER A 152 13.80 -41.63 4.62
N GLY A 153 12.48 -41.61 4.79
CA GLY A 153 11.65 -42.80 4.98
C GLY A 153 10.61 -42.86 3.86
N ALA A 154 10.84 -43.76 2.90
CA ALA A 154 9.95 -44.03 1.79
C ALA A 154 8.57 -44.51 2.26
N VAL A 155 7.50 -43.92 1.70
CA VAL A 155 6.13 -44.44 1.83
C VAL A 155 5.85 -45.31 0.60
N PRO A 156 5.61 -46.62 0.74
CA PRO A 156 5.27 -47.47 -0.39
C PRO A 156 3.83 -47.21 -0.83
N VAL A 157 3.66 -46.97 -2.12
CA VAL A 157 2.35 -46.89 -2.79
C VAL A 157 1.90 -48.32 -3.05
N HIS A 158 0.81 -48.75 -2.42
CA HIS A 158 0.11 -49.98 -2.81
C HIS A 158 -1.01 -49.62 -3.79
N PHE A 159 -1.00 -50.35 -4.91
CA PHE A 159 -2.01 -50.36 -5.97
C PHE A 159 -3.39 -50.80 -5.46
#